data_AF-A0A8D0HMV1-F1
#
_entry.id   AF-A0A8D0HMV1-F1
#
_cell.length_a   1.000
_cell.length_b   1.000
_cell.length_c   1.000
_cell.angle_alpha   90.00
_cell.angle_beta   90.00
_cell.angle_gamma   90.00
#
_symmetry.space_group_name_H-M   'P 1'
#
loop_
_entity.id
_entity.type
_entity.pdbx_description
1 polymer ?
#
loop_
_entity_poly.entity_id
_entity_poly.type
_entity_poly.pdbx_seq_one_letter_code
_entity_poly.pdbx_strand_id
1 'polypeptide(L)'
;MRGISGHPHSGMMSGKRLCAICGDRSSGKHYGVYSCEGCKGFFKRTIRKDLTYTCRDNKECVVDKRQRNRCQYCRYQKCLATGMKREGTGRLAPWGPNTSATRQGLSSTIAGKGCV
;
A
#
# COMPACT_ATOMS: atom_id res chain seq x y z
N MET A 1 -19.96 34.68 37.50
CA MET A 1 -19.11 34.88 36.31
C MET A 1 -18.40 33.56 35.98
N ARG A 2 -18.98 32.72 35.12
CA ARG A 2 -18.29 31.52 34.61
C ARG A 2 -17.91 31.80 33.17
N GLY A 3 -16.65 32.13 32.96
CA GLY A 3 -16.08 32.40 31.65
C GLY A 3 -16.02 31.12 30.82
N ILE A 4 -16.85 31.07 29.80
CA ILE A 4 -16.72 30.18 28.64
C ILE A 4 -15.51 30.61 27.81
N SER A 5 -14.36 29.97 28.02
CA SER A 5 -13.18 30.17 27.16
C SER A 5 -13.24 29.21 25.98
N GLY A 6 -13.26 29.79 24.78
CA GLY A 6 -13.63 29.18 23.52
C GLY A 6 -12.83 27.95 23.11
N HIS A 7 -13.55 27.01 22.51
CA HIS A 7 -12.98 25.98 21.65
C HIS A 7 -12.33 26.68 20.43
N PRO A 8 -11.08 26.38 20.07
CA PRO A 8 -10.53 26.89 18.83
C PRO A 8 -11.26 26.24 17.66
N HIS A 9 -12.01 27.08 16.96
CA HIS A 9 -12.42 27.02 15.57
C HIS A 9 -11.89 25.79 14.81
N SER A 10 -12.79 24.86 14.52
CA SER A 10 -12.65 23.83 13.49
C SER A 10 -12.60 24.49 12.10
N GLY A 11 -11.52 25.21 11.84
CA GLY A 11 -11.16 25.65 10.50
C GLY A 11 -10.81 24.42 9.69
N MET A 12 -11.54 24.18 8.61
CA MET A 12 -11.22 23.19 7.58
C MET A 12 -9.81 23.45 7.04
N MET A 13 -8.80 22.88 7.70
CA MET A 13 -7.47 22.73 7.12
C MET A 13 -7.70 21.87 5.88
N SER A 14 -7.45 22.41 4.69
CA SER A 14 -7.15 21.59 3.52
C SER A 14 -5.91 20.77 3.86
N GLY A 15 -6.10 19.67 4.60
CA GLY A 15 -5.06 18.83 5.15
C GLY A 15 -4.27 18.29 3.98
N LYS A 16 -3.04 18.80 3.81
CA LYS A 16 -2.16 18.40 2.73
C LYS A 16 -1.92 16.90 2.90
N ARG A 17 -2.63 16.10 2.11
CA ARG A 17 -2.54 14.64 2.13
C ARG A 17 -1.09 14.26 1.83
N LEU A 18 -0.56 13.28 2.54
CA LEU A 18 0.76 12.73 2.25
C LEU A 18 0.65 11.63 1.19
N CYS A 19 1.74 11.41 0.47
CA CYS A 19 1.88 10.31 -0.47
C CYS A 19 1.88 8.99 0.31
N ALA A 20 0.87 8.16 0.10
CA ALA A 20 0.73 6.90 0.82
C ALA A 20 1.87 5.89 0.54
N ILE A 21 2.66 6.12 -0.51
CA ILE A 21 3.79 5.25 -0.89
C ILE A 21 5.07 5.63 -0.13
N CYS A 22 5.42 6.91 -0.09
CA CYS A 22 6.74 7.35 0.42
C CYS A 22 6.68 8.46 1.47
N GLY A 23 5.49 8.89 1.89
CA GLY A 23 5.31 9.95 2.91
C GLY A 23 5.61 11.38 2.44
N ASP A 24 6.01 11.58 1.18
CA ASP A 24 6.27 12.92 0.62
C ASP A 24 4.96 13.70 0.40
N ARG A 25 5.02 15.01 0.14
CA ARG A 25 3.81 15.81 -0.11
C ARG A 25 3.04 15.27 -1.32
N SER A 26 1.76 14.94 -1.15
CA SER A 26 0.91 14.52 -2.27
C SER A 26 0.53 15.72 -3.14
N SER A 27 0.47 15.51 -4.45
CA SER A 27 -0.10 16.45 -5.42
C SER A 27 -1.58 16.16 -5.72
N GLY A 28 -2.15 15.10 -5.12
CA GLY A 28 -3.52 14.66 -5.38
C GLY A 28 -3.63 13.13 -5.54
N LYS A 29 -4.81 12.67 -5.98
CA LYS A 29 -5.06 11.27 -6.31
C LYS A 29 -4.48 10.96 -7.70
N HIS A 30 -3.66 9.93 -7.79
CA HIS A 30 -3.17 9.37 -9.04
C HIS A 30 -3.32 7.86 -9.00
N TYR A 31 -3.86 7.26 -10.06
CA TYR A 31 -4.09 5.81 -10.13
C TYR A 31 -4.91 5.24 -8.97
N GLY A 32 -5.84 6.04 -8.43
CA GLY A 32 -6.71 5.66 -7.30
C GLY A 32 -6.19 6.01 -5.90
N VAL A 33 -4.93 6.47 -5.76
CA VAL A 33 -4.29 6.69 -4.44
C VAL A 33 -3.67 8.09 -4.35
N TYR A 34 -3.74 8.71 -3.16
CA TYR A 34 -3.00 9.95 -2.89
C TYR A 34 -1.49 9.72 -2.97
N SER A 35 -0.84 10.35 -3.94
CA SER A 35 0.59 10.16 -4.19
C SER A 35 1.28 11.45 -4.60
N CYS A 36 2.61 11.46 -4.51
CA CYS A 36 3.45 12.55 -5.02
C CYS A 36 3.77 12.34 -6.50
N GLU A 37 4.23 13.39 -7.19
CA GLU A 37 4.64 13.32 -8.60
C GLU A 37 5.72 12.25 -8.86
N GLY A 38 6.61 12.01 -7.89
CA GLY A 38 7.65 10.98 -8.00
C GLY A 38 7.07 9.57 -8.09
N CYS A 39 6.10 9.23 -7.24
CA CYS A 39 5.48 7.89 -7.23
C CYS A 39 4.47 7.72 -8.38
N LYS A 40 3.74 8.79 -8.74
CA LYS A 40 2.92 8.84 -9.96
C LYS A 40 3.75 8.54 -11.20
N GLY A 41 4.85 9.26 -11.41
CA GLY A 41 5.71 9.10 -12.59
C GLY A 41 6.41 7.74 -12.62
N PHE A 42 6.82 7.23 -11.46
CA PHE A 42 7.36 5.87 -11.33
C PHE A 42 6.35 4.82 -11.78
N PHE A 43 5.15 4.81 -11.18
CA PHE A 43 4.09 3.85 -11.50
C PHE A 43 3.71 3.91 -12.99
N LYS A 44 3.54 5.12 -13.54
CA LYS A 44 3.26 5.34 -14.97
C LYS A 44 4.29 4.66 -15.87
N ARG A 45 5.59 4.86 -15.59
CA ARG A 45 6.67 4.27 -16.41
C ARG A 45 6.70 2.75 -16.29
N THR A 46 6.50 2.22 -15.09
CA THR A 46 6.47 0.79 -14.84
C THR A 46 5.37 0.12 -15.64
N ILE A 47 4.13 0.61 -15.58
CA ILE A 47 3.00 -0.01 -16.31
C ILE A 47 3.04 0.24 -17.83
N ARG A 48 3.57 1.38 -18.27
CA ARG A 48 3.65 1.72 -19.72
C ARG A 48 4.65 0.84 -20.47
N LYS A 49 5.71 0.43 -19.80
CA LYS A 49 6.80 -0.37 -20.37
C LYS A 49 6.79 -1.81 -19.84
N ASP A 50 5.75 -2.19 -19.11
CA ASP A 50 5.60 -3.48 -18.43
C ASP A 50 6.88 -3.93 -17.70
N LEU A 51 7.48 -3.00 -16.94
CA LEU A 51 8.77 -3.24 -16.28
C LEU A 51 8.60 -4.17 -15.09
N THR A 52 9.36 -5.26 -15.10
CA THR A 52 9.54 -6.13 -13.94
C THR A 52 10.83 -5.75 -13.21
N TYR A 53 10.76 -5.65 -11.89
CA TYR A 53 11.90 -5.34 -11.04
C TYR A 53 12.23 -6.54 -10.14
N THR A 54 13.49 -6.65 -9.76
CA THR A 54 13.98 -7.64 -8.79
C THR A 54 14.50 -6.93 -7.54
N CYS A 55 14.11 -7.39 -6.36
CA CYS A 55 14.72 -6.90 -5.12
C CYS A 55 16.10 -7.53 -4.96
N ARG A 56 17.07 -6.75 -4.47
CA ARG A 56 18.41 -7.25 -4.13
C ARG A 56 18.57 -7.62 -2.65
N ASP A 57 17.57 -7.30 -1.84
CA ASP A 57 17.50 -7.59 -0.41
C ASP A 57 16.31 -8.55 -0.13
N ASN A 58 15.77 -8.53 1.09
CA ASN A 58 14.69 -9.42 1.54
C ASN A 58 13.27 -8.98 1.15
N LYS A 59 13.09 -8.21 0.07
CA LYS A 59 11.77 -7.69 -0.39
C LYS A 59 11.03 -6.81 0.62
N GLU A 60 11.74 -6.31 1.64
CA GLU A 60 11.20 -5.47 2.73
C GLU A 60 11.91 -4.09 2.80
N CYS A 61 12.49 -3.63 1.69
CA CYS A 61 13.20 -2.34 1.67
C CYS A 61 12.26 -1.18 2.07
N VAL A 62 12.73 -0.32 2.96
CA VAL A 62 11.99 0.89 3.39
C VAL A 62 11.75 1.81 2.19
N VAL A 63 10.51 2.28 2.05
CA VAL A 63 10.10 3.24 0.99
C VAL A 63 9.63 4.53 1.65
N ASP A 64 10.56 5.46 1.81
CA ASP A 64 10.33 6.83 2.30
C ASP A 64 10.83 7.89 1.29
N LYS A 65 10.65 9.18 1.58
CA LYS A 65 11.04 10.27 0.68
C LYS A 65 12.52 10.23 0.28
N ARG A 66 13.42 9.84 1.20
CA ARG A 66 14.87 9.86 1.01
C ARG A 66 15.35 8.64 0.23
N GLN A 67 14.81 7.45 0.53
CA GLN A 67 15.33 6.19 -0.01
C GLN A 67 14.37 5.43 -0.95
N ARG A 68 13.23 6.01 -1.37
CA ARG A 68 12.30 5.41 -2.34
C ARG A 68 12.93 4.98 -3.67
N ASN A 69 14.12 5.45 -4.01
CA ASN A 69 14.84 5.05 -5.24
C ASN A 69 15.80 3.86 -5.03
N ARG A 70 16.06 3.44 -3.79
CA ARG A 70 16.99 2.34 -3.45
C ARG A 70 16.53 0.99 -4.01
N CYS A 71 15.23 0.70 -3.93
CA CYS A 71 14.67 -0.54 -4.44
C CYS A 71 13.38 -0.29 -5.24
N GLN A 72 13.48 -0.47 -6.55
CA GLN A 72 12.34 -0.30 -7.47
C GLN A 72 11.28 -1.38 -7.24
N TYR A 73 11.70 -2.62 -6.93
CA TYR A 73 10.77 -3.70 -6.61
C TYR A 73 9.88 -3.34 -5.42
N CYS A 74 10.46 -3.04 -4.25
CA CYS A 74 9.69 -2.74 -3.04
C CYS A 74 8.84 -1.48 -3.21
N ARG A 75 9.34 -0.48 -3.94
CA ARG A 75 8.53 0.70 -4.28
C ARG A 75 7.30 0.34 -5.12
N TYR A 76 7.48 -0.48 -6.15
CA TYR A 76 6.37 -0.89 -7.03
C TYR A 76 5.37 -1.78 -6.30
N GLN A 77 5.85 -2.74 -5.50
CA GLN A 77 5.01 -3.57 -4.65
C GLN A 77 4.18 -2.72 -3.68
N LYS A 78 4.80 -1.70 -3.04
CA LYS A 78 4.07 -0.77 -2.17
C LYS A 78 3.01 0.03 -2.94
N CYS A 79 3.29 0.45 -4.19
CA CYS A 79 2.26 1.09 -5.03
C CYS A 79 1.03 0.18 -5.21
N LEU A 80 1.25 -1.09 -5.58
CA LEU A 80 0.18 -2.06 -5.78
C LEU A 80 -0.58 -2.36 -4.47
N ALA A 81 0.15 -2.60 -3.38
CA ALA A 81 -0.41 -2.89 -2.06
C ALA A 81 -1.28 -1.73 -1.52
N THR A 82 -0.90 -0.49 -1.83
CA THR A 82 -1.69 0.70 -1.44
C THR A 82 -2.92 0.91 -2.35
N GLY A 83 -3.05 0.13 -3.43
CA GLY A 83 -4.20 0.18 -4.31
C GLY A 83 -4.01 0.98 -5.60
N MET A 84 -2.77 1.27 -6.03
CA MET A 84 -2.56 1.87 -7.35
C MET A 84 -2.94 0.89 -8.45
N LYS A 85 -3.83 1.32 -9.36
CA LYS A 85 -4.37 0.49 -10.45
C LYS A 85 -4.03 1.11 -11.81
N ARG A 86 -3.84 0.28 -12.84
CA ARG A 86 -4.03 0.77 -14.21
C ARG A 86 -5.50 1.15 -14.35
N GLU A 87 -5.76 2.32 -14.88
CA GLU A 87 -7.11 2.72 -15.24
C GLU A 87 -7.68 1.68 -16.22
N GLY A 88 -8.83 1.07 -15.88
CA GLY A 88 -9.52 0.10 -16.74
C GLY A 88 -9.48 -1.39 -16.37
N THR A 89 -8.77 -1.85 -15.32
CA THR A 89 -8.86 -3.26 -14.90
C THR A 89 -9.24 -3.40 -13.42
N GLY A 90 -10.53 -3.64 -13.18
CA GLY A 90 -11.06 -4.01 -11.88
C GLY A 90 -10.67 -5.43 -11.52
N ARG A 91 -9.60 -5.57 -10.70
CA ARG A 91 -9.36 -6.57 -9.64
C ARG A 91 -7.87 -6.51 -9.29
N LEU A 92 -7.55 -5.90 -8.14
CA LEU A 92 -6.22 -6.09 -7.55
C LEU A 92 -6.28 -7.37 -6.73
N ALA A 93 -5.37 -8.30 -6.98
CA ALA A 93 -5.16 -9.44 -6.09
C ALA A 93 -4.73 -8.94 -4.70
N PRO A 94 -5.16 -9.58 -3.61
CA PRO A 94 -4.70 -9.24 -2.27
C PRO A 94 -3.22 -9.63 -2.15
N TRP A 95 -2.33 -8.64 -2.06
CA TRP A 95 -0.96 -8.86 -1.57
C TRP A 95 -0.94 -8.53 -0.08
N GLY A 96 -1.09 -9.56 0.74
CA GLY A 96 -0.84 -9.47 2.19
C GLY A 96 0.65 -9.62 2.47
N PRO A 97 1.21 -8.87 3.44
CA PRO A 97 2.48 -9.24 4.05
C PRO A 97 2.29 -10.59 4.77
N ASN A 98 3.32 -11.43 4.73
CA ASN A 98 3.42 -12.71 5.42
C ASN A 98 2.64 -12.73 6.76
N THR A 99 1.46 -13.34 6.76
CA THR A 99 0.76 -13.68 7.99
C THR A 99 1.38 -14.95 8.53
N SER A 100 2.27 -14.81 9.51
CA SER A 100 2.41 -15.80 10.58
C SER A 100 1.13 -15.80 11.42
N ALA A 101 0.00 -16.13 10.80
CA ALA A 101 -1.23 -16.50 11.48
C ALA A 101 -1.31 -18.02 11.32
N THR A 102 -0.89 -18.70 12.38
CA THR A 102 -1.00 -20.14 12.57
C THR A 102 -2.32 -20.66 11.98
N ARG A 103 -2.21 -21.56 11.01
CA ARG A 103 -3.32 -22.45 10.64
C ARG A 103 -3.61 -23.32 11.87
N GLN A 104 -4.49 -22.87 12.74
CA GLN A 104 -5.11 -23.73 13.73
C GLN A 104 -6.48 -24.15 13.20
N GLY A 105 -6.56 -25.44 12.84
CA GLY A 105 -7.76 -26.25 13.04
C GLY A 105 -8.88 -26.15 12.00
N LEU A 106 -8.70 -26.76 10.83
CA LEU A 106 -9.82 -27.43 10.17
C LEU A 106 -9.62 -28.94 10.33
N SER A 107 -10.03 -29.48 11.48
CA SER A 107 -10.10 -30.93 11.70
C SER A 107 -11.35 -31.47 11.01
N SER A 108 -11.23 -31.73 9.72
CA SER A 108 -12.18 -32.58 8.99
C SER A 108 -11.82 -34.04 9.25
N THR A 109 -12.41 -34.65 10.27
CA THR A 109 -12.33 -36.10 10.45
C THR A 109 -13.41 -36.76 9.58
N ILE A 110 -13.06 -37.11 8.35
CA ILE A 110 -13.76 -38.13 7.57
C ILE A 110 -12.71 -39.00 6.89
N ALA A 111 -12.28 -40.08 7.57
CA ALA A 111 -11.69 -41.27 6.94
C ALA A 111 -11.55 -42.40 7.96
N GLY A 112 -12.21 -43.53 7.69
CA GLY A 112 -12.18 -44.78 8.44
C GLY A 112 -13.51 -45.49 8.20
N LYS A 113 -13.76 -46.17 7.07
CA LYS A 113 -13.08 -47.40 6.62
C LYS A 113 -12.86 -48.36 7.79
N GLY A 114 -13.92 -49.08 8.15
CA GLY A 114 -13.83 -50.32 8.92
C GLY A 114 -13.05 -51.35 8.12
N CYS A 115 -11.90 -51.72 8.67
CA CYS A 115 -11.21 -52.96 8.37
C CYS A 115 -11.43 -53.89 9.56
N VAL A 116 -11.73 -55.15 9.23
CA VAL A 116 -12.06 -56.34 10.06
C VAL A 116 -13.46 -56.41 10.66
#